data_AF-A0A968XKW2-F1
#
_entry.id   AF-A0A968XKW2-F1
#
_cell.length_a   1.000
_cell.length_b   1.000
_cell.length_c   1.000
_cell.angle_alpha   90.00
_cell.angle_beta   90.00
_cell.angle_gamma   90.00
#
_symmetry.space_group_name_H-M   'P 1'
#
loop_
_entity.id
_entity.type
_entity.pdbx_description
1 polymer ?
#
loop_
_entity_poly.entity_id
_entity_poly.type
_entity_poly.pdbx_seq_one_letter_code
_entity_poly.pdbx_strand_id
1 'polypeptide(L)'
;MKKLLLLTVILISTASVFAQVKTEKIVGQVVCSLCWFEEEDRNKSPYGNTADIECAIECAEKGKGQSIAVKNEKGEFVLYELEKGAFPM
;
A
#
# COMPACT_ATOMS: atom_id res chain seq x y z
N MET A 1 -16.90 -29.18 49.63
CA MET A 1 -17.39 -28.79 48.29
C MET A 1 -16.87 -27.41 47.86
N LYS A 2 -15.56 -27.18 47.88
CA LYS A 2 -14.94 -25.87 47.51
C LYS A 2 -13.78 -25.99 46.52
N LYS A 3 -13.28 -27.20 46.26
CA LYS A 3 -12.17 -27.47 45.33
C LYS A 3 -12.62 -27.69 43.88
N LEU A 4 -13.93 -27.81 43.62
CA LEU A 4 -14.46 -28.05 42.27
C LEU A 4 -14.72 -26.75 41.49
N LEU A 5 -14.72 -25.59 42.15
CA LEU A 5 -15.02 -24.30 41.53
C LEU A 5 -13.78 -23.59 40.95
N LEU A 6 -12.58 -24.08 41.26
CA LEU A 6 -11.32 -23.50 40.79
C LEU A 6 -10.82 -24.09 39.46
N LEU A 7 -11.35 -25.24 39.04
CA LEU A 7 -10.92 -25.86 37.78
C LEU A 7 -11.64 -25.30 36.54
N THR A 8 -12.78 -24.65 36.71
CA THR A 8 -13.63 -24.20 35.58
C THR A 8 -13.22 -22.86 35.00
N VAL A 9 -12.37 -22.08 35.69
CA VAL A 9 -11.99 -20.72 35.26
C VAL A 9 -10.78 -20.70 34.32
N ILE A 10 -9.99 -21.78 34.26
CA ILE A 10 -8.75 -21.83 33.46
C ILE A 10 -9.01 -22.27 32.00
N LEU A 11 -10.21 -22.76 31.68
CA LEU A 11 -10.50 -23.35 30.36
C LEU A 11 -11.00 -22.35 29.29
N ILE A 12 -11.09 -21.04 29.60
CA ILE A 12 -11.70 -20.05 28.68
C ILE A 12 -10.64 -19.21 27.93
N SER A 13 -9.35 -19.37 28.21
CA SER A 13 -8.29 -18.48 27.68
C SER A 13 -7.76 -18.80 26.28
N THR A 14 -8.28 -19.80 25.57
CA THR A 14 -7.80 -20.16 24.20
C THR A 14 -8.74 -19.66 23.10
N ALA A 15 -9.36 -18.50 23.29
CA ALA A 15 -9.96 -17.79 22.16
C ALA A 15 -8.84 -17.25 21.27
N SER A 16 -8.37 -18.07 20.33
CA SER A 16 -7.52 -17.62 19.23
C SER A 16 -8.27 -16.54 18.47
N VAL A 17 -7.90 -15.28 18.71
CA VAL A 17 -8.33 -14.15 17.89
C VAL A 17 -7.65 -14.35 16.54
N PHE A 18 -8.32 -15.05 15.63
CA PHE A 18 -7.94 -15.03 14.22
C PHE A 18 -8.23 -13.61 13.73
N ALA A 19 -7.19 -12.77 13.72
CA ALA A 19 -7.24 -11.51 12.99
C ALA A 19 -7.61 -11.86 11.55
N GLN A 20 -8.82 -11.50 11.13
CA GLN A 20 -9.21 -11.64 9.74
C GLN A 20 -8.33 -10.71 8.94
N VAL A 21 -7.33 -11.26 8.23
CA VAL A 21 -6.52 -10.51 7.28
C VAL A 21 -7.47 -10.12 6.16
N LYS A 22 -8.05 -8.92 6.27
CA LYS A 22 -8.85 -8.35 5.20
C LYS A 22 -7.88 -7.95 4.09
N THR A 23 -7.80 -8.76 3.05
CA THR A 23 -7.06 -8.41 1.85
C THR A 23 -7.84 -7.33 1.10
N GLU A 24 -7.34 -6.10 1.13
CA GLU A 24 -7.88 -5.01 0.31
C GLU A 24 -7.14 -4.94 -1.03
N LYS A 25 -7.90 -4.90 -2.12
CA LYS A 25 -7.34 -4.69 -3.45
C LYS A 25 -7.22 -3.19 -3.69
N ILE A 26 -5.99 -2.70 -3.85
CA ILE A 26 -5.72 -1.34 -4.33
C ILE A 26 -5.55 -1.35 -5.84
N VAL A 27 -6.10 -0.33 -6.51
CA VAL A 27 -5.96 -0.12 -7.96
C VAL A 27 -5.42 1.30 -8.14
N GLY A 28 -4.36 1.43 -8.91
CA GLY A 28 -3.69 2.70 -9.15
C GLY A 28 -2.75 2.62 -10.33
N GLN A 29 -2.06 3.72 -10.60
CA GLN A 29 -1.09 3.83 -11.69
C GLN A 29 0.33 3.64 -11.15
N VAL A 30 1.13 2.81 -11.83
CA VAL A 30 2.56 2.71 -11.54
C VAL A 30 3.26 3.98 -12.01
N VAL A 31 4.05 4.59 -11.13
CA VAL A 31 4.75 5.86 -11.36
C VAL A 31 6.16 5.79 -10.78
N CYS A 32 7.05 6.68 -11.20
CA CYS A 32 8.28 6.91 -10.43
C CYS A 32 7.96 7.71 -9.17
N SER A 33 8.47 7.24 -8.02
CA SER A 33 8.36 7.93 -6.73
C SER A 33 8.89 9.36 -6.72
N LEU A 34 9.89 9.68 -7.54
CA LEU A 34 10.49 11.02 -7.62
C LEU A 34 9.70 11.96 -8.54
N CYS A 35 9.27 11.46 -9.70
CA CYS A 35 8.65 12.29 -10.74
C CYS A 35 7.21 12.70 -10.38
N TRP A 36 6.53 11.92 -9.53
CA TRP A 36 5.14 12.22 -9.15
C TRP A 36 4.96 13.66 -8.65
N PHE A 37 5.94 14.18 -7.92
CA PHE A 37 5.91 15.50 -7.28
C PHE A 37 6.35 16.66 -8.19
N GLU A 38 6.71 16.40 -9.44
CA GLU A 38 7.08 17.45 -10.41
C GLU A 38 5.87 18.26 -10.88
N GLU A 39 4.65 17.77 -10.63
CA GLU A 39 3.41 18.49 -10.89
C GLU A 39 2.63 18.71 -9.59
N GLU A 40 2.12 19.93 -9.42
CA GLU A 40 1.41 20.35 -8.22
C GLU A 40 0.00 19.75 -8.12
N ASP A 41 -0.66 19.53 -9.27
CA ASP A 41 -2.04 19.03 -9.33
C ASP A 41 -2.22 17.93 -10.37
N ARG A 42 -2.12 16.68 -9.91
CA ARG A 42 -2.30 15.47 -10.73
C ARG A 42 -3.75 15.18 -11.12
N ASN A 43 -4.73 15.96 -10.64
CA ASN A 43 -6.09 15.93 -11.21
C ASN A 43 -6.21 16.80 -12.47
N LYS A 44 -5.37 17.83 -12.61
CA LYS A 44 -5.33 18.70 -13.80
C LYS A 44 -4.30 18.24 -14.84
N SER A 45 -3.12 17.80 -14.37
CA SER A 45 -2.04 17.26 -15.21
C SER A 45 -1.80 15.78 -14.83
N PRO A 46 -2.56 14.84 -15.44
CA PRO A 46 -2.41 13.42 -15.13
C PRO A 46 -1.00 12.93 -15.45
N TYR A 47 -0.52 11.96 -14.66
CA TYR A 47 0.80 11.36 -14.87
C TYR A 47 0.86 10.60 -16.20
N GLY A 48 1.90 10.85 -16.98
CA GLY A 48 2.17 10.24 -18.29
C GLY A 48 2.34 11.26 -19.42
N ASN A 49 2.53 12.54 -19.10
CA ASN A 49 2.97 13.52 -20.10
C ASN A 49 4.44 13.25 -20.50
N THR A 50 4.96 13.98 -21.49
CA THR A 50 6.34 13.77 -21.98
C THR A 50 7.38 13.89 -20.87
N ALA A 51 7.25 14.88 -19.99
CA ALA A 51 8.19 15.08 -18.87
C ALA A 51 8.13 13.92 -17.87
N ASP A 52 6.93 13.41 -17.55
CA ASP A 52 6.75 12.26 -16.68
C ASP A 52 7.40 10.99 -17.25
N ILE A 53 7.32 10.80 -18.57
CA ILE A 53 7.91 9.64 -19.26
C ILE A 53 9.44 9.75 -19.24
N GLU A 54 9.98 10.92 -19.59
CA GLU A 54 11.43 11.17 -19.55
C GLU A 54 11.99 10.95 -18.14
N CYS A 55 11.34 11.53 -17.12
CA CYS A 55 11.74 11.35 -15.74
C CYS A 55 11.60 9.88 -15.28
N ALA A 56 10.54 9.17 -15.69
CA ALA A 56 10.36 7.77 -15.34
C ALA A 56 11.47 6.86 -15.93
N ILE A 57 11.93 7.15 -17.15
CA ILE A 57 13.07 6.45 -17.77
C ILE A 57 14.32 6.65 -16.92
N GLU A 58 14.64 7.89 -16.55
CA GLU A 58 15.80 8.17 -15.70
C GLU A 58 15.71 7.49 -14.32
N CYS A 59 14.51 7.46 -13.71
CA CYS A 59 14.29 6.76 -12.45
C CYS A 59 14.60 5.27 -12.56
N ALA A 60 14.18 4.64 -13.65
CA ALA A 60 14.44 3.22 -13.90
C ALA A 60 15.94 2.96 -14.07
N GLU A 61 16.64 3.79 -14.84
CA GLU A 61 18.09 3.70 -15.03
C GLU A 61 18.88 3.90 -13.73
N LYS A 62 18.41 4.80 -12.86
CA LYS A 62 19.02 5.09 -11.55
C LYS A 62 18.60 4.10 -10.45
N GLY A 63 17.82 3.07 -10.78
CA GLY A 63 17.37 2.04 -9.84
C GLY A 63 16.48 2.58 -8.73
N LYS A 64 15.71 3.63 -8.99
CA LYS A 64 14.78 4.24 -8.02
C LYS A 64 13.52 3.39 -7.87
N GLY A 65 12.99 3.34 -6.66
CA GLY A 65 11.79 2.59 -6.33
C GLY A 65 10.58 3.08 -7.13
N GLN A 66 9.86 2.15 -7.72
CA GLN A 66 8.54 2.41 -8.30
C GLN A 66 7.52 2.61 -7.18
N SER A 67 6.49 3.39 -7.46
CA SER A 67 5.35 3.56 -6.56
C SER A 67 4.05 3.36 -7.32
N ILE A 68 2.96 3.10 -6.59
CA ILE A 68 1.62 3.12 -7.13
C ILE A 68 0.86 4.33 -6.59
N ALA A 69 0.39 5.19 -7.49
CA ALA A 69 -0.49 6.30 -7.18
C ALA A 69 -1.94 5.80 -7.19
N VAL A 70 -2.58 5.83 -6.04
CA VAL A 70 -3.95 5.34 -5.83
C VAL A 70 -4.85 6.51 -5.50
N LYS A 71 -5.98 6.62 -6.20
CA LYS A 71 -7.01 7.60 -5.86
C LYS A 71 -7.87 7.07 -4.72
N ASN A 72 -7.90 7.77 -3.60
CA ASN A 72 -8.72 7.39 -2.44
C ASN A 72 -10.19 7.79 -2.64
N GLU A 73 -11.05 7.41 -1.70
CA GLU A 73 -12.49 7.72 -1.72
C GLU A 73 -12.80 9.24 -1.70
N LYS A 74 -11.86 10.05 -1.23
CA LYS A 74 -11.96 11.52 -1.21
C LYS A 74 -11.48 12.18 -2.51
N GLY A 75 -10.97 11.39 -3.46
CA GLY A 75 -10.43 11.88 -4.73
C GLY A 75 -8.99 12.37 -4.66
N GLU A 76 -8.29 12.14 -3.55
CA GLU A 76 -6.88 12.49 -3.37
C GLU A 76 -6.00 11.33 -3.82
N PHE A 77 -4.80 11.63 -4.32
CA PHE A 77 -3.83 10.60 -4.64
C PHE A 77 -2.94 10.27 -3.44
N VAL A 78 -2.85 8.99 -3.12
CA VAL A 78 -1.94 8.42 -2.12
C VAL A 78 -0.88 7.61 -2.85
N LEU A 79 0.39 7.84 -2.53
CA LEU A 79 1.51 7.09 -3.09
C LEU A 79 1.88 5.94 -2.16
N TYR A 80 1.96 4.72 -2.70
CA TYR A 80 2.49 3.56 -2.00
C TYR A 80 3.77 3.10 -2.68
N GLU A 81 4.84 2.95 -1.91
CA GLU A 81 6.10 2.41 -2.42
C GLU A 81 5.98 0.91 -2.68
N LEU A 82 6.47 0.45 -3.83
CA LEU A 82 6.42 -0.96 -4.19
C LEU A 82 7.66 -1.67 -3.62
N GLU A 83 7.41 -2.65 -2.75
CA GLU A 83 8.49 -3.50 -2.24
C GLU A 83 9.04 -4.42 -3.36
N LYS A 84 10.37 -4.58 -3.36
CA LYS A 84 11.05 -5.43 -4.34
C LYS A 84 10.57 -6.88 -4.24
N GLY A 85 10.10 -7.44 -5.35
CA GLY A 85 9.63 -8.83 -5.43
C GLY A 85 8.16 -9.04 -5.09
N ALA A 86 7.44 -8.01 -4.59
CA ALA A 86 6.00 -8.07 -4.42
C ALA A 86 5.24 -7.93 -5.75
N PHE A 87 5.88 -7.34 -6.77
CA PHE A 87 5.31 -7.11 -8.09
C PHE A 87 6.32 -7.50 -9.18
N PRO A 88 5.94 -8.30 -10.19
CA PRO A 88 6.80 -8.53 -11.35
C PRO A 88 6.93 -7.21 -12.12
N MET A 89 8.18 -6.81 -12.39
CA MET A 89 8.46 -5.71 -13.32
C MET A 89 8.13 -6.10 -14.75
#